data_AF-A0A5N1JEB9-F1
#
_entry.id   AF-A0A5N1JEB9-F1
#
_cell.length_a   1.000
_cell.length_b   1.000
_cell.length_c   1.000
_cell.angle_alpha   90.00
_cell.angle_beta   90.00
_cell.angle_gamma   90.00
#
_symmetry.space_group_name_H-M   'P 1'
#
loop_
_entity.id
_entity.type
_entity.pdbx_description
1 polymer ?
#
loop_
_entity_poly.entity_id
_entity_poly.type
_entity_poly.pdbx_seq_one_letter_code
_entity_poly.pdbx_strand_id
1 'polypeptide(L)'
;TYSVASGATVELGGFATSMAGLNNAGSVAFGGQGGTVLSVSGDYVGNGGTLLMSTVLGDDSAQTDQLVVTGNTAGDTKLSISNRGGLGAQTVNGIKIIDVGGQSDGRFTLNGDYTTKDGQQAIMTASAYAYTLQKGSGQNGGQAQGSVQASGSANTDGNWYLVSQNTKAPDPSDPVDPTCEETNSCPPPQPGGPRYSAAAPVYESYLANLKALNQLPTLTQRVGDRYLDGDIQATTAANAGETTPSGIWGRIEGAHNRLQSASTAGDLNQNINTVILQAGLDGQFYENDKGRVIAGLTGQYGNAHS
;
A
#
# COMPACT_ATOMS: atom_id res chain seq x y z
N THR A 1 24.86 -13.43 30.15
CA THR A 1 23.81 -12.53 29.65
C THR A 1 24.44 -11.22 29.23
N TYR A 2 24.12 -10.74 28.03
CA TYR A 2 24.55 -9.45 27.50
C TYR A 2 23.49 -8.39 27.80
N SER A 3 23.91 -7.13 27.93
CA SER A 3 23.01 -6.01 28.16
C SER A 3 23.30 -4.89 27.16
N VAL A 4 22.26 -4.41 26.49
CA VAL A 4 22.31 -3.22 25.65
C VAL A 4 21.62 -2.11 26.41
N ALA A 5 22.38 -1.13 26.87
CA ALA A 5 21.87 -0.01 27.65
C ALA A 5 21.04 0.95 26.78
N SER A 6 20.17 1.73 27.41
CA SER A 6 19.43 2.80 26.72
C SER A 6 20.41 3.79 26.06
N GLY A 7 20.13 4.15 24.80
CA GLY A 7 21.01 4.97 23.97
C GLY A 7 22.21 4.24 23.35
N ALA A 8 22.48 2.98 23.74
CA ALA A 8 23.51 2.17 23.10
C ALA A 8 22.97 1.44 21.86
N THR A 9 23.85 1.16 20.91
CA THR A 9 23.54 0.38 19.71
C THR A 9 24.51 -0.79 19.58
N VAL A 10 23.97 -1.97 19.28
CA VAL A 10 24.72 -3.14 18.82
C VAL A 10 24.42 -3.33 17.34
N GLU A 11 25.45 -3.35 16.51
CA GLU A 11 25.33 -3.62 15.08
C GLU A 11 25.84 -5.03 14.77
N LEU A 12 24.98 -5.87 14.19
CA LEU A 12 25.35 -7.22 13.76
C LEU A 12 25.99 -7.23 12.36
N GLY A 13 25.84 -6.15 11.61
CA GLY A 13 26.48 -5.97 10.29
C GLY A 13 26.02 -6.95 9.20
N GLY A 14 24.88 -7.61 9.38
CA GLY A 14 24.39 -8.68 8.49
C GLY A 14 24.93 -10.07 8.80
N PHE A 15 25.67 -10.24 9.90
CA PHE A 15 26.26 -11.52 10.29
C PHE A 15 25.42 -12.26 11.32
N ALA A 16 25.33 -13.59 11.15
CA ALA A 16 24.73 -14.45 12.15
C ALA A 16 25.50 -14.31 13.48
N THR A 17 24.77 -14.04 14.56
CA THR A 17 25.35 -13.74 15.87
C THR A 17 24.67 -14.59 16.93
N SER A 18 25.44 -15.10 17.89
CA SER A 18 24.91 -15.87 19.01
C SER A 18 25.25 -15.22 20.35
N MET A 19 24.27 -15.21 21.26
CA MET A 19 24.37 -14.64 22.60
C MET A 19 23.80 -15.61 23.63
N ALA A 20 24.43 -15.69 24.80
CA ALA A 20 23.98 -16.57 25.89
C ALA A 20 22.63 -16.14 26.51
N GLY A 21 22.22 -14.88 26.31
CA GLY A 21 21.06 -14.24 26.91
C GLY A 21 21.15 -12.73 26.64
N LEU A 22 20.04 -12.01 26.52
CA LEU A 22 20.05 -10.61 26.10
C LEU A 22 19.00 -9.77 26.85
N ASN A 23 19.48 -8.75 27.56
CA ASN A 23 18.65 -7.67 28.11
C ASN A 23 18.76 -6.43 27.21
N ASN A 24 17.67 -6.03 26.55
CA ASN A 24 17.71 -4.98 25.54
C ASN A 24 16.93 -3.73 25.97
N ALA A 25 17.63 -2.67 26.37
CA ALA A 25 17.08 -1.33 26.59
C ALA A 25 17.48 -0.32 25.49
N GLY A 26 18.39 -0.70 24.59
CA GLY A 26 18.91 0.16 23.52
C GLY A 26 18.44 -0.31 22.14
N SER A 27 19.33 -0.24 21.14
CA SER A 27 19.05 -0.65 19.76
C SER A 27 19.91 -1.84 19.35
N VAL A 28 19.30 -2.82 18.69
CA VAL A 28 20.02 -3.93 18.03
C VAL A 28 19.72 -3.85 16.54
N ALA A 29 20.72 -3.47 15.74
CA ALA A 29 20.63 -3.35 14.31
C ALA A 29 21.18 -4.60 13.63
N PHE A 30 20.31 -5.34 12.94
CA PHE A 30 20.69 -6.56 12.24
C PHE A 30 21.54 -6.24 11.01
N GLY A 31 21.19 -5.18 10.28
CA GLY A 31 21.89 -4.76 9.06
C GLY A 31 21.52 -5.60 7.83
N GLY A 32 22.32 -5.51 6.77
CA GLY A 32 22.15 -6.34 5.57
C GLY A 32 20.87 -6.08 4.76
N GLN A 33 20.52 -7.07 3.93
CA GLN A 33 19.32 -7.08 3.06
C GLN A 33 18.15 -7.88 3.65
N GLY A 34 18.29 -8.40 4.87
CA GLY A 34 17.46 -9.46 5.44
C GLY A 34 18.19 -10.81 5.47
N GLY A 35 17.74 -11.72 6.33
CA GLY A 35 18.30 -13.07 6.49
C GLY A 35 19.31 -13.21 7.65
N THR A 36 19.60 -12.12 8.36
CA THR A 36 20.50 -12.11 9.51
C THR A 36 19.79 -12.75 10.71
N VAL A 37 20.45 -13.70 11.36
CA VAL A 37 19.90 -14.38 12.53
C VAL A 37 20.64 -13.97 13.80
N LEU A 38 19.90 -13.47 14.79
CA LEU A 38 20.38 -13.30 16.15
C LEU A 38 19.85 -14.47 16.99
N SER A 39 20.74 -15.38 17.39
CA SER A 39 20.40 -16.51 18.25
C SER A 39 20.70 -16.21 19.71
N VAL A 40 19.69 -16.23 20.57
CA VAL A 40 19.80 -16.10 22.02
C VAL A 40 19.56 -17.47 22.64
N SER A 41 20.60 -18.12 23.14
CA SER A 41 20.49 -19.49 23.67
C SER A 41 19.79 -19.57 25.04
N GLY A 42 19.74 -18.45 25.76
CA GLY A 42 18.98 -18.30 27.00
C GLY A 42 17.78 -17.38 26.80
N ASP A 43 17.48 -16.55 27.80
CA ASP A 43 16.32 -15.67 27.77
C ASP A 43 16.61 -14.32 27.08
N TYR A 44 15.56 -13.75 26.47
CA TYR A 44 15.54 -12.38 25.93
C TYR A 44 14.57 -11.51 26.74
N VAL A 45 15.06 -10.42 27.31
CA VAL A 45 14.23 -9.47 28.05
C VAL A 45 14.28 -8.10 27.37
N GLY A 46 13.13 -7.67 26.89
CA GLY A 46 12.91 -6.31 26.39
C GLY A 46 12.71 -5.32 27.53
N ASN A 47 13.52 -4.28 27.58
CA ASN A 47 13.39 -3.16 28.51
C ASN A 47 13.08 -1.86 27.76
N GLY A 48 12.17 -1.92 26.80
CA GLY A 48 11.83 -0.81 25.90
C GLY A 48 12.81 -0.63 24.74
N GLY A 49 13.75 -1.57 24.54
CA GLY A 49 14.70 -1.56 23.44
C GLY A 49 14.04 -1.78 22.07
N THR A 50 14.81 -1.50 21.01
CA THR A 50 14.38 -1.62 19.62
C THR A 50 15.21 -2.66 18.87
N LEU A 51 14.56 -3.48 18.06
CA LEU A 51 15.20 -4.33 17.06
C LEU A 51 15.00 -3.67 15.69
N LEU A 52 16.10 -3.30 15.03
CA LEU A 52 16.09 -2.78 13.66
C LEU A 52 16.41 -3.92 12.71
N MET A 53 15.39 -4.38 12.00
CA MET A 53 15.41 -5.58 11.17
C MET A 53 15.16 -5.21 9.71
N SER A 54 15.70 -6.00 8.80
CA SER A 54 15.51 -5.86 7.37
C SER A 54 14.68 -7.03 6.83
N THR A 55 13.75 -6.74 5.94
CA THR A 55 12.91 -7.75 5.29
C THR A 55 12.71 -7.39 3.82
N VAL A 56 12.79 -8.36 2.93
CA VAL A 56 12.31 -8.25 1.54
C VAL A 56 10.82 -8.62 1.55
N LEU A 57 9.94 -7.66 1.85
CA LEU A 57 8.51 -7.93 2.06
C LEU A 57 7.89 -8.68 0.86
N GLY A 58 7.23 -9.80 1.16
CA GLY A 58 6.72 -10.77 0.19
C GLY A 58 5.77 -11.78 0.84
N ASP A 59 5.74 -13.00 0.33
CA ASP A 59 4.95 -14.09 0.92
C ASP A 59 5.63 -14.66 2.18
N ASP A 60 5.11 -15.76 2.72
CA ASP A 60 5.64 -16.43 3.92
C ASP A 60 7.14 -16.80 3.84
N SER A 61 7.69 -16.92 2.63
CA SER A 61 9.11 -17.27 2.38
C SER A 61 10.03 -16.06 2.22
N ALA A 62 9.50 -14.84 2.42
CA ALA A 62 10.25 -13.60 2.34
C ALA A 62 11.56 -13.65 3.13
N GLN A 63 12.66 -13.25 2.49
CA GLN A 63 13.95 -13.13 3.16
C GLN A 63 13.85 -12.05 4.24
N THR A 64 13.98 -12.45 5.50
CA THR A 64 13.85 -11.58 6.67
C THR A 64 14.93 -11.85 7.68
N ASP A 65 15.38 -10.80 8.37
CA ASP A 65 16.12 -10.98 9.61
C ASP A 65 15.23 -11.66 10.66
N GLN A 66 15.87 -12.37 11.60
CA GLN A 66 15.16 -13.16 12.61
C GLN A 66 15.85 -13.10 13.98
N LEU A 67 15.06 -12.84 15.03
CA LEU A 67 15.45 -13.13 16.41
C LEU A 67 15.03 -14.56 16.75
N VAL A 68 15.97 -15.41 17.14
CA VAL A 68 15.71 -16.79 17.59
C VAL A 68 16.10 -16.90 19.05
N VAL A 69 15.16 -17.21 19.93
CA VAL A 69 15.36 -17.34 21.38
C VAL A 69 15.07 -18.77 21.79
N THR A 70 16.07 -19.51 22.27
CA THR A 70 15.86 -20.89 22.75
C THR A 70 15.20 -20.91 24.13
N GLY A 71 15.42 -19.88 24.95
CA GLY A 71 14.76 -19.69 26.25
C GLY A 71 13.44 -18.92 26.15
N ASN A 72 13.13 -18.18 27.22
CA ASN A 72 11.91 -17.39 27.34
C ASN A 72 12.09 -15.96 26.83
N THR A 73 10.99 -15.29 26.48
CA THR A 73 10.95 -13.85 26.24
C THR A 73 10.09 -13.15 27.28
N ALA A 74 10.48 -11.93 27.68
CA ALA A 74 9.72 -11.09 28.60
C ALA A 74 9.92 -9.59 28.33
N GLY A 75 9.05 -8.76 28.91
CA GLY A 75 9.14 -7.30 28.83
C GLY A 75 8.78 -6.74 27.44
N ASP A 76 9.13 -5.48 27.19
CA ASP A 76 8.68 -4.74 26.00
C ASP A 76 9.81 -4.51 25.00
N THR A 77 9.54 -4.76 23.72
CA THR A 77 10.46 -4.49 22.61
C THR A 77 9.72 -3.85 21.44
N LYS A 78 10.34 -2.85 20.81
CA LYS A 78 9.88 -2.26 19.56
C LYS A 78 10.57 -2.92 18.37
N LEU A 79 9.82 -3.16 17.31
CA LEU A 79 10.33 -3.68 16.04
C LEU A 79 10.26 -2.59 15.00
N SER A 80 11.38 -2.28 14.35
CA SER A 80 11.43 -1.41 13.18
C SER A 80 11.90 -2.23 11.99
N ILE A 81 11.04 -2.36 10.99
CA ILE A 81 11.30 -3.18 9.81
C ILE A 81 11.64 -2.27 8.63
N SER A 82 12.80 -2.48 8.03
CA SER A 82 13.21 -1.82 6.78
C SER A 82 12.91 -2.73 5.60
N ASN A 83 12.04 -2.29 4.69
CA ASN A 83 11.77 -3.03 3.47
C ASN A 83 12.94 -2.90 2.47
N ARG A 84 13.56 -4.02 2.10
CA ARG A 84 14.74 -4.09 1.22
C ARG A 84 14.36 -4.37 -0.24
N GLY A 85 13.44 -3.56 -0.77
CA GLY A 85 12.99 -3.68 -2.16
C GLY A 85 11.95 -4.78 -2.40
N GLY A 86 11.36 -5.35 -1.34
CA GLY A 86 10.23 -6.25 -1.47
C GLY A 86 9.01 -5.51 -1.98
N LEU A 87 8.36 -6.06 -3.01
CA LEU A 87 7.12 -5.47 -3.52
C LEU A 87 5.96 -5.74 -2.58
N GLY A 88 5.99 -6.82 -1.79
CA GLY A 88 4.86 -7.30 -1.01
C GLY A 88 4.03 -8.31 -1.79
N ALA A 89 3.47 -9.27 -1.07
CA ALA A 89 2.58 -10.33 -1.57
C ALA A 89 1.65 -10.79 -0.44
N GLN A 90 0.62 -11.55 -0.80
CA GLN A 90 -0.27 -12.13 0.20
C GLN A 90 0.46 -13.22 1.01
N THR A 91 0.50 -13.07 2.33
CA THR A 91 0.92 -14.12 3.27
C THR A 91 -0.22 -15.07 3.57
N VAL A 92 0.11 -16.33 3.87
CA VAL A 92 -0.82 -17.32 4.42
C VAL A 92 -0.57 -17.44 5.93
N ASN A 93 0.62 -17.88 6.30
CA ASN A 93 1.04 -18.03 7.69
C ASN A 93 1.74 -16.78 8.23
N GLY A 94 2.23 -15.91 7.35
CA GLY A 94 3.02 -14.74 7.71
C GLY A 94 4.52 -15.00 7.65
N ILE A 95 5.28 -13.92 7.60
CA ILE A 95 6.74 -13.92 7.58
C ILE A 95 7.24 -14.01 9.03
N LYS A 96 7.88 -15.12 9.41
CA LYS A 96 8.38 -15.32 10.80
C LYS A 96 9.58 -14.43 11.08
N ILE A 97 9.47 -13.55 12.09
CA ILE A 97 10.55 -12.62 12.46
C ILE A 97 11.09 -12.86 13.88
N ILE A 98 10.29 -13.49 14.76
CA ILE A 98 10.76 -13.90 16.09
C ILE A 98 10.33 -15.33 16.33
N ASP A 99 11.30 -16.17 16.70
CA ASP A 99 11.13 -17.57 17.05
C ASP A 99 11.51 -17.77 18.52
N VAL A 100 10.59 -18.32 19.32
CA VAL A 100 10.73 -18.50 20.76
C VAL A 100 10.50 -19.97 21.09
N GLY A 101 11.55 -20.63 21.58
CA GLY A 101 11.51 -22.03 22.01
C GLY A 101 10.89 -22.23 23.40
N GLY A 102 10.97 -21.22 24.28
CA GLY A 102 10.38 -21.22 25.62
C GLY A 102 9.03 -20.49 25.71
N GLN A 103 8.75 -19.89 26.87
CA GLN A 103 7.58 -19.03 27.07
C GLN A 103 7.77 -17.70 26.34
N SER A 104 6.82 -17.32 25.49
CA SER A 104 6.81 -16.09 24.72
C SER A 104 6.01 -14.97 25.40
N ASP A 105 6.33 -14.63 26.64
CA ASP A 105 5.63 -13.57 27.40
C ASP A 105 6.14 -12.15 27.09
N GLY A 106 7.13 -12.02 26.20
CA GLY A 106 7.59 -10.74 25.69
C GLY A 106 6.50 -10.05 24.84
N ARG A 107 6.34 -8.74 25.03
CA ARG A 107 5.51 -7.89 24.19
C ARG A 107 6.36 -7.25 23.10
N PHE A 108 6.10 -7.64 21.86
CA PHE A 108 6.68 -7.00 20.69
C PHE A 108 5.66 -6.07 20.04
N THR A 109 6.10 -4.84 19.75
CA THR A 109 5.26 -3.81 19.12
C THR A 109 5.92 -3.32 17.86
N LEU A 110 5.16 -3.26 16.77
CA LEU A 110 5.66 -2.75 15.50
C LEU A 110 5.68 -1.22 15.53
N ASN A 111 6.83 -0.64 15.20
CA ASN A 111 6.97 0.77 14.86
C ASN A 111 6.69 0.91 13.36
N GLY A 112 5.41 0.91 13.01
CA GLY A 112 4.94 0.96 11.62
C GLY A 112 5.00 2.37 11.02
N ASP A 113 4.73 2.45 9.72
CA ASP A 113 4.66 3.71 8.99
C ASP A 113 3.33 4.44 9.23
N TYR A 114 2.26 3.68 9.51
CA TYR A 114 0.92 4.21 9.76
C TYR A 114 0.07 3.29 10.64
N THR A 115 -1.05 3.83 11.12
CA THR A 115 -2.08 3.07 11.84
C THR A 115 -3.21 2.70 10.89
N THR A 116 -3.56 1.41 10.83
CA THR A 116 -4.69 0.91 10.04
C THR A 116 -6.03 1.31 10.65
N LYS A 117 -7.13 1.16 9.89
CA LYS A 117 -8.48 1.46 10.37
C LYS A 117 -8.90 0.62 11.59
N ASP A 118 -8.37 -0.59 11.70
CA ASP A 118 -8.53 -1.50 12.85
C ASP A 118 -7.52 -1.24 13.98
N GLY A 119 -6.78 -0.13 13.94
CA GLY A 119 -5.93 0.33 15.04
C GLY A 119 -4.54 -0.32 15.13
N GLN A 120 -4.15 -1.12 14.13
CA GLN A 120 -2.85 -1.80 14.12
C GLN A 120 -1.77 -0.92 13.48
N GLN A 121 -0.55 -0.99 13.98
CA GLN A 121 0.61 -0.42 13.28
C GLN A 121 0.91 -1.29 12.04
N ALA A 122 1.15 -0.66 10.89
CA ALA A 122 1.41 -1.34 9.64
C ALA A 122 2.64 -0.78 8.92
N ILE A 123 3.33 -1.67 8.19
CA ILE A 123 4.37 -1.32 7.24
C ILE A 123 3.72 -1.12 5.86
N MET A 124 4.00 0.03 5.26
CA MET A 124 3.55 0.37 3.92
C MET A 124 4.52 -0.20 2.90
N THR A 125 4.01 -0.93 1.91
CA THR A 125 4.81 -1.32 0.74
C THR A 125 4.56 -0.39 -0.44
N ALA A 126 5.48 -0.44 -1.40
CA ALA A 126 5.31 0.22 -2.68
C ALA A 126 4.23 -0.44 -3.57
N SER A 127 3.69 -1.60 -3.18
CA SER A 127 2.59 -2.25 -3.89
C SER A 127 1.26 -2.11 -3.15
N ALA A 128 0.31 -2.97 -3.54
CA ALA A 128 -1.00 -3.03 -2.94
C ALA A 128 -1.00 -3.62 -1.52
N TYR A 129 0.05 -4.28 -1.01
CA TYR A 129 0.00 -4.98 0.29
C TYR A 129 0.53 -4.17 1.47
N ALA A 130 -0.04 -4.37 2.66
CA ALA A 130 0.52 -3.86 3.91
C ALA A 130 0.67 -4.96 4.94
N TYR A 131 1.64 -4.81 5.84
CA TYR A 131 2.00 -5.83 6.82
C TYR A 131 1.79 -5.34 8.25
N THR A 132 1.09 -6.10 9.07
CA THR A 132 0.98 -5.85 10.51
C THR A 132 1.71 -6.95 11.30
N LEU A 133 2.07 -6.65 12.54
CA LEU A 133 2.71 -7.60 13.44
C LEU A 133 1.66 -8.40 14.19
N GLN A 134 1.82 -9.72 14.19
CA GLN A 134 0.91 -10.64 14.87
C GLN A 134 1.67 -11.75 15.58
N LYS A 135 1.11 -12.23 16.69
CA LYS A 135 1.64 -13.35 17.49
C LYS A 135 0.82 -14.61 17.23
N GLY A 136 1.48 -15.73 16.94
CA GLY A 136 0.86 -17.04 16.82
C GLY A 136 0.10 -17.45 18.09
N SER A 137 -1.03 -18.12 17.93
CA SER A 137 -1.92 -18.53 19.01
C SER A 137 -1.43 -19.81 19.71
N GLY A 138 -0.47 -19.70 20.64
CA GLY A 138 0.15 -20.88 21.29
C GLY A 138 -0.01 -20.93 22.81
N GLN A 139 0.10 -22.14 23.38
CA GLN A 139 0.04 -22.42 24.83
C GLN A 139 1.22 -21.85 25.64
N ASN A 140 2.29 -21.41 24.98
CA ASN A 140 3.49 -20.85 25.61
C ASN A 140 3.43 -19.32 25.79
N GLY A 141 2.25 -18.73 25.88
CA GLY A 141 2.13 -17.32 26.19
C GLY A 141 0.76 -17.01 26.75
N GLY A 142 0.71 -16.32 27.89
CA GLY A 142 -0.51 -15.65 28.31
C GLY A 142 -0.97 -14.68 27.20
N GLN A 143 -2.28 -14.45 27.10
CA GLN A 143 -2.79 -13.38 26.25
C GLN A 143 -2.11 -12.07 26.64
N ALA A 144 -1.19 -11.57 25.81
CA ALA A 144 -0.57 -10.28 26.07
C ALA A 144 -1.64 -9.20 25.80
N GLN A 145 -2.00 -8.44 26.83
CA GLN A 145 -3.04 -7.43 26.80
C GLN A 145 -2.73 -6.28 25.82
N GLY A 146 -2.98 -6.46 24.53
CA GLY A 146 -2.63 -5.50 23.47
C GLY A 146 -1.91 -6.10 22.25
N SER A 147 -1.65 -7.41 22.21
CA SER A 147 -1.30 -8.11 20.98
C SER A 147 -2.57 -8.59 20.28
N VAL A 148 -2.76 -8.21 19.02
CA VAL A 148 -3.78 -8.86 18.19
C VAL A 148 -3.27 -10.27 17.87
N GLN A 149 -3.99 -11.28 18.34
CA GLN A 149 -3.73 -12.68 18.05
C GLN A 149 -3.65 -12.88 16.54
N ALA A 150 -2.72 -13.73 16.07
CA ALA A 150 -2.52 -13.98 14.66
C ALA A 150 -3.84 -14.36 14.01
N SER A 151 -4.39 -13.39 13.29
CA SER A 151 -5.65 -13.55 12.63
C SER A 151 -5.32 -13.86 11.19
N GLY A 152 -5.56 -15.13 10.91
CA GLY A 152 -5.39 -15.73 9.60
C GLY A 152 -4.19 -16.65 9.43
N SER A 153 -3.33 -16.78 10.44
CA SER A 153 -2.29 -17.80 10.43
C SER A 153 -2.66 -18.92 11.39
N ALA A 154 -2.61 -20.17 10.93
CA ALA A 154 -2.78 -21.35 11.77
C ALA A 154 -1.59 -21.59 12.72
N ASN A 155 -0.68 -20.62 12.86
CA ASN A 155 0.51 -20.73 13.70
C ASN A 155 0.10 -20.75 15.18
N THR A 156 0.23 -21.91 15.81
CA THR A 156 -0.09 -22.12 17.24
C THR A 156 1.16 -22.20 18.12
N ASP A 157 2.23 -21.53 17.72
CA ASP A 157 3.57 -21.71 18.29
C ASP A 157 4.00 -20.59 19.25
N GLY A 158 3.24 -19.49 19.34
CA GLY A 158 3.60 -18.34 20.16
C GLY A 158 4.64 -17.41 19.54
N ASN A 159 5.05 -17.67 18.29
CA ASN A 159 6.05 -16.90 17.55
C ASN A 159 5.45 -15.63 16.93
N TRP A 160 6.30 -14.73 16.42
CA TRP A 160 5.85 -13.45 15.86
C TRP A 160 6.09 -13.36 14.36
N TYR A 161 5.06 -12.86 13.67
CA TYR A 161 4.93 -12.87 12.23
C TYR A 161 4.53 -11.50 11.70
N LEU A 162 5.06 -11.12 10.53
CA LEU A 162 4.48 -10.05 9.71
C LEU A 162 3.43 -10.67 8.79
N VAL A 163 2.20 -10.17 8.84
CA VAL A 163 1.09 -10.70 8.06
C VAL A 163 0.46 -9.64 7.16
N SER A 164 0.02 -10.04 5.98
CA SER A 164 -0.62 -9.16 5.00
C SER A 164 -2.09 -9.48 4.77
N GLN A 165 -2.77 -10.04 5.76
CA GLN A 165 -4.19 -10.38 5.70
C GLN A 165 -4.98 -9.65 6.78
N ASN A 166 -6.25 -9.40 6.48
CA ASN A 166 -7.18 -8.81 7.44
C ASN A 166 -7.73 -9.88 8.38
N THR A 167 -8.22 -9.43 9.53
CA THR A 167 -8.98 -10.28 10.44
C THR A 167 -10.41 -10.39 9.94
N LYS A 168 -10.92 -11.59 9.68
CA LYS A 168 -12.34 -11.77 9.41
C LYS A 168 -13.11 -11.65 10.73
N ALA A 169 -14.13 -10.80 10.78
CA ALA A 169 -15.02 -10.74 11.93
C ALA A 169 -15.70 -12.11 12.17
N PRO A 170 -15.97 -12.49 13.44
CA PRO A 170 -16.72 -13.70 13.75
C PRO A 170 -18.05 -13.71 12.98
N ASP A 171 -18.42 -14.86 12.43
CA ASP A 171 -19.70 -15.01 11.77
C ASP A 171 -20.83 -14.87 12.81
N PRO A 172 -21.83 -13.99 12.63
CA PRO A 172 -22.95 -13.86 13.56
C PRO A 172 -23.74 -15.16 13.79
N SER A 173 -23.63 -16.12 12.86
CA SER A 173 -24.25 -17.44 12.97
C SER A 173 -23.46 -18.43 13.83
N ASP A 174 -22.23 -18.10 14.23
CA ASP A 174 -21.38 -18.89 15.13
C ASP A 174 -21.06 -18.08 16.39
N PRO A 175 -21.96 -18.06 17.39
CA PRO A 175 -21.78 -17.26 18.60
C PRO A 175 -20.58 -17.75 19.40
N VAL A 176 -19.61 -16.86 19.59
CA VAL A 176 -18.45 -17.10 20.45
C VAL A 176 -18.90 -17.20 21.90
N ASP A 177 -18.45 -18.24 22.62
CA ASP A 177 -18.70 -18.42 24.05
C ASP A 177 -18.21 -17.18 24.83
N PRO A 178 -19.05 -16.48 25.61
CA PRO A 178 -18.66 -15.31 26.39
C PRO A 178 -17.54 -15.56 27.41
N THR A 179 -17.34 -16.81 27.83
CA THR A 179 -16.31 -17.23 28.79
C THR A 179 -15.04 -17.76 28.13
N CYS A 180 -14.97 -17.69 26.80
CA CYS A 180 -13.83 -18.22 26.06
C CYS A 180 -12.50 -17.52 26.39
N GLU A 181 -12.56 -16.24 26.76
CA GLU A 181 -11.39 -15.45 27.16
C GLU A 181 -10.87 -15.91 28.53
N GLU A 182 -11.78 -16.25 29.45
CA GLU A 182 -11.41 -16.76 30.78
C GLU A 182 -10.85 -18.18 30.73
N THR A 183 -11.30 -18.97 29.76
CA THR A 183 -10.94 -20.38 29.59
C THR A 183 -9.86 -20.61 28.54
N ASN A 184 -9.33 -19.56 27.91
CA ASN A 184 -8.42 -19.64 26.76
C ASN A 184 -8.93 -20.56 25.63
N SER A 185 -10.26 -20.62 25.44
CA SER A 185 -10.91 -21.46 24.45
C SER A 185 -11.49 -20.68 23.26
N CYS A 186 -11.19 -19.38 23.14
CA CYS A 186 -11.72 -18.58 22.03
C CYS A 186 -11.26 -19.15 20.69
N PRO A 187 -12.17 -19.31 19.72
CA PRO A 187 -11.78 -19.72 18.38
C PRO A 187 -10.80 -18.69 17.80
N PRO A 188 -9.72 -19.12 17.14
CA PRO A 188 -8.76 -18.21 16.56
C PRO A 188 -9.46 -17.34 15.49
N PRO A 189 -9.13 -16.03 15.41
CA PRO A 189 -9.77 -15.16 14.44
C PRO A 189 -9.44 -15.60 13.01
N GLN A 190 -10.47 -15.82 12.19
CA GLN A 190 -10.33 -16.42 10.86
C GLN A 190 -9.56 -15.51 9.87
N PRO A 191 -8.80 -16.09 8.91
CA PRO A 191 -8.17 -15.32 7.85
C PRO A 191 -9.23 -14.60 7.00
N GLY A 192 -9.09 -13.28 6.89
CA GLY A 192 -9.84 -12.46 5.95
C GLY A 192 -9.13 -12.31 4.61
N GLY A 193 -9.69 -11.46 3.75
CA GLY A 193 -9.03 -11.08 2.51
C GLY A 193 -7.70 -10.35 2.74
N PRO A 194 -6.92 -10.12 1.67
CA PRO A 194 -5.65 -9.41 1.76
C PRO A 194 -5.80 -8.02 2.37
N ARG A 195 -4.79 -7.61 3.13
CA ARG A 195 -4.66 -6.27 3.70
C ARG A 195 -3.95 -5.39 2.68
N TYR A 196 -4.63 -4.30 2.31
CA TYR A 196 -4.11 -3.38 1.33
C TYR A 196 -3.37 -2.18 1.95
N SER A 197 -2.34 -1.72 1.24
CA SER A 197 -1.49 -0.57 1.56
C SER A 197 -2.25 0.74 1.40
N ALA A 198 -1.94 1.71 2.26
CA ALA A 198 -2.42 3.09 2.08
C ALA A 198 -1.92 3.72 0.77
N ALA A 199 -0.84 3.18 0.17
CA ALA A 199 -0.35 3.59 -1.14
C ALA A 199 -1.16 3.04 -2.32
N ALA A 200 -1.94 1.97 -2.13
CA ALA A 200 -2.71 1.33 -3.19
C ALA A 200 -3.63 2.30 -3.96
N PRO A 201 -4.47 3.12 -3.31
CA PRO A 201 -5.33 4.08 -4.03
C PRO A 201 -4.58 5.15 -4.81
N VAL A 202 -3.32 5.46 -4.46
CA VAL A 202 -2.52 6.47 -5.17
C VAL A 202 -2.17 6.01 -6.59
N TYR A 203 -1.96 4.72 -6.80
CA TYR A 203 -1.68 4.18 -8.13
C TYR A 203 -2.94 4.12 -9.01
N GLU A 204 -4.10 3.87 -8.39
CA GLU A 204 -5.39 3.88 -9.09
C GLU A 204 -5.78 5.31 -9.52
N SER A 205 -5.50 6.30 -8.67
CA SER A 205 -5.85 7.72 -8.89
C SER A 205 -5.14 8.32 -10.11
N TYR A 206 -3.94 7.85 -10.44
CA TYR A 206 -3.19 8.29 -11.60
C TYR A 206 -3.86 7.90 -12.93
N LEU A 207 -4.31 6.64 -13.06
CA LEU A 207 -5.03 6.19 -14.26
C LEU A 207 -6.35 6.93 -14.42
N ALA A 208 -7.03 7.21 -13.32
CA ALA A 208 -8.23 8.03 -13.27
C ALA A 208 -8.00 9.46 -13.78
N ASN A 209 -6.90 10.11 -13.35
CA ASN A 209 -6.48 11.43 -13.84
C ASN A 209 -6.18 11.41 -15.35
N LEU A 210 -5.47 10.38 -15.85
CA LEU A 210 -5.23 10.22 -17.28
C LEU A 210 -6.51 10.00 -18.07
N LYS A 211 -7.45 9.19 -17.55
CA LYS A 211 -8.75 8.99 -18.18
C LYS A 211 -9.53 10.30 -18.30
N ALA A 212 -9.57 11.09 -17.22
CA ALA A 212 -10.25 12.39 -17.22
C ALA A 212 -9.66 13.35 -18.27
N LEU A 213 -8.33 13.41 -18.39
CA LEU A 213 -7.63 14.23 -19.39
C LEU A 213 -7.81 13.76 -20.84
N ASN A 214 -8.14 12.49 -21.07
CA ASN A 214 -8.30 11.91 -22.41
C ASN A 214 -9.77 11.68 -22.81
N GLN A 215 -10.74 12.20 -22.06
CA GLN A 215 -12.14 12.15 -22.50
C GLN A 215 -12.32 13.00 -23.75
N LEU A 216 -12.88 12.38 -24.79
CA LEU A 216 -13.23 13.10 -26.01
C LEU A 216 -14.52 13.88 -25.76
N PRO A 217 -14.56 15.18 -26.10
CA PRO A 217 -15.81 15.92 -26.10
C PRO A 217 -16.74 15.35 -27.18
N THR A 218 -18.03 15.66 -27.03
CA THR A 218 -19.03 15.23 -28.01
C THR A 218 -18.70 15.76 -29.41
N LEU A 219 -19.16 15.04 -30.45
CA LEU A 219 -18.96 15.49 -31.84
C LEU A 219 -19.46 16.92 -32.03
N THR A 220 -20.62 17.26 -31.47
CA THR A 220 -21.22 18.61 -31.52
C THR A 220 -20.35 19.67 -30.84
N GLN A 221 -19.74 19.38 -29.68
CA GLN A 221 -18.79 20.29 -29.04
C GLN A 221 -17.47 20.45 -29.82
N ARG A 222 -17.09 19.43 -30.61
CA ARG A 222 -15.88 19.46 -31.43
C ARG A 222 -16.08 20.21 -32.74
N VAL A 223 -17.22 20.02 -33.41
CA VAL A 223 -17.51 20.66 -34.70
C VAL A 223 -18.16 22.03 -34.52
N GLY A 224 -18.84 22.27 -33.39
CA GLY A 224 -19.63 23.47 -33.14
C GLY A 224 -20.68 23.73 -34.23
N ASP A 225 -21.20 24.95 -34.30
CA ASP A 225 -22.11 25.36 -35.37
C ASP A 225 -21.39 25.73 -36.68
N ARG A 226 -20.07 25.49 -36.78
CA ARG A 226 -19.23 25.91 -37.91
C ARG A 226 -19.61 25.31 -39.27
N TYR A 227 -20.47 24.29 -39.29
CA TYR A 227 -20.87 23.58 -40.51
C TYR A 227 -22.38 23.35 -40.61
N LEU A 228 -23.18 23.94 -39.72
CA LEU A 228 -24.62 23.70 -39.66
C LEU A 228 -25.42 24.53 -40.65
N ASP A 229 -24.85 25.64 -41.13
CA ASP A 229 -25.42 26.44 -42.21
C ASP A 229 -24.36 26.52 -43.31
N GLY A 230 -24.73 26.25 -44.55
CA GLY A 230 -23.82 26.15 -45.71
C GLY A 230 -23.06 27.43 -46.07
N ASP A 231 -23.02 28.42 -45.17
CA ASP A 231 -22.37 29.71 -45.33
C ASP A 231 -21.36 29.89 -44.18
N ILE A 232 -20.08 29.67 -44.47
CA ILE A 232 -19.02 30.21 -43.62
C ILE A 232 -19.13 31.73 -43.83
N GLN A 233 -19.50 32.51 -42.81
CA GLN A 233 -19.23 33.96 -42.82
C GLN A 233 -17.72 34.17 -42.76
N ALA A 234 -17.05 33.86 -43.86
CA ALA A 234 -15.71 34.29 -44.18
C ALA A 234 -15.83 35.78 -44.49
N THR A 235 -15.53 36.63 -43.52
CA THR A 235 -15.40 38.09 -43.72
C THR A 235 -14.23 38.49 -44.62
N THR A 236 -13.66 37.54 -45.38
CA THR A 236 -12.72 37.83 -46.47
C THR A 236 -13.06 36.90 -47.64
N ALA A 237 -13.62 37.50 -48.69
CA ALA A 237 -13.75 36.86 -49.99
C ALA A 237 -12.36 36.49 -50.51
N ALA A 238 -12.17 35.26 -50.97
CA ALA A 238 -11.04 34.95 -51.84
C ALA A 238 -11.47 34.02 -52.96
N ASN A 239 -10.85 34.26 -54.12
CA ASN A 239 -11.24 33.68 -55.40
C ASN A 239 -10.66 32.27 -55.54
N ALA A 240 -11.26 31.47 -56.43
CA ALA A 240 -10.81 30.12 -56.76
C ALA A 240 -9.31 30.08 -57.11
N GLY A 241 -8.53 29.37 -56.31
CA GLY A 241 -7.06 29.31 -56.40
C GLY A 241 -6.32 29.86 -55.17
N GLU A 242 -7.01 30.59 -54.28
CA GLU A 242 -6.50 30.96 -52.97
C GLU A 242 -6.93 29.93 -51.92
N THR A 243 -5.98 29.42 -51.14
CA THR A 243 -6.25 28.71 -49.88
C THR A 243 -6.85 29.70 -48.89
N THR A 244 -8.17 29.89 -48.95
CA THR A 244 -8.95 30.77 -48.08
C THR A 244 -8.86 30.36 -46.61
N PRO A 245 -8.92 31.33 -45.68
CA PRO A 245 -8.24 31.25 -44.39
C PRO A 245 -8.89 30.23 -43.46
N SER A 246 -8.13 29.17 -43.19
CA SER A 246 -7.71 28.75 -41.84
C SER A 246 -8.67 29.14 -40.71
N GLY A 247 -9.53 28.21 -40.31
CA GLY A 247 -10.28 28.33 -39.07
C GLY A 247 -9.30 28.13 -37.90
N ILE A 248 -8.76 29.23 -37.36
CA ILE A 248 -8.06 29.20 -36.09
C ILE A 248 -9.12 29.04 -35.01
N TRP A 249 -9.00 28.01 -34.20
CA TRP A 249 -9.87 27.81 -33.06
C TRP A 249 -9.08 27.62 -31.79
N GLY A 250 -9.66 28.08 -30.69
CA GLY A 250 -9.19 27.83 -29.34
C GLY A 250 -10.38 27.39 -28.49
N ARG A 251 -10.14 26.49 -27.54
CA ARG A 251 -11.12 26.14 -26.51
C ARG A 251 -10.43 25.96 -25.16
N ILE A 252 -11.19 26.31 -24.13
CA ILE A 252 -10.84 26.13 -22.73
C ILE A 252 -11.92 25.24 -22.14
N GLU A 253 -11.53 24.10 -21.61
CA GLU A 253 -12.43 23.15 -20.97
C GLU A 253 -12.09 23.04 -19.49
N GLY A 254 -13.10 23.17 -18.64
CA GLY A 254 -13.02 22.89 -17.22
C GLY A 254 -13.94 21.72 -16.90
N ALA A 255 -13.45 20.69 -16.21
CA ALA A 255 -14.27 19.58 -15.77
C ALA A 255 -14.02 19.27 -14.29
N HIS A 256 -15.08 18.83 -13.63
CA HIS A 256 -15.05 18.29 -12.28
C HIS A 256 -15.60 16.87 -12.31
N ASN A 257 -14.73 15.90 -12.05
CA ASN A 257 -15.05 14.49 -12.13
C ASN A 257 -14.95 13.89 -10.73
N ARG A 258 -16.06 13.40 -10.20
CA ARG A 258 -16.06 12.60 -8.98
C ARG A 258 -16.02 11.12 -9.35
N LEU A 259 -14.97 10.44 -8.91
CA LEU A 259 -14.83 9.00 -9.05
C LEU A 259 -15.04 8.35 -7.71
N GLN A 260 -16.11 7.56 -7.63
CA GLN A 260 -16.36 6.66 -6.52
C GLN A 260 -16.16 5.25 -7.07
N SER A 261 -15.06 4.61 -6.70
CA SER A 261 -14.86 3.19 -6.96
C SER A 261 -14.83 2.46 -5.63
N ALA A 262 -15.69 1.45 -5.50
CA ALA A 262 -15.47 0.37 -4.56
C ALA A 262 -14.31 -0.44 -5.13
N SER A 263 -13.07 -0.11 -4.76
CA SER A 263 -11.91 -0.84 -5.22
C SER A 263 -11.63 -2.01 -4.27
N THR A 264 -10.89 -3.00 -4.75
CA THR A 264 -10.46 -4.13 -3.94
C THR A 264 -9.62 -3.67 -2.74
N ALA A 265 -8.96 -2.51 -2.84
CA ALA A 265 -8.10 -1.91 -1.82
C ALA A 265 -8.81 -0.90 -0.89
N GLY A 266 -10.12 -0.69 -1.07
CA GLY A 266 -10.94 0.18 -0.23
C GLY A 266 -11.88 1.08 -1.02
N ASP A 267 -12.62 1.94 -0.31
CA ASP A 267 -13.46 2.95 -0.93
C ASP A 267 -12.61 4.13 -1.41
N LEU A 268 -12.37 4.22 -2.71
CA LEU A 268 -11.70 5.36 -3.33
C LEU A 268 -12.73 6.41 -3.73
N ASN A 269 -12.68 7.58 -3.08
CA ASN A 269 -13.42 8.76 -3.48
C ASN A 269 -12.44 9.85 -3.93
N GLN A 270 -12.36 10.08 -5.24
CA GLN A 270 -11.44 11.04 -5.85
C GLN A 270 -12.23 12.15 -6.55
N ASN A 271 -11.81 13.39 -6.34
CA ASN A 271 -12.39 14.56 -7.00
C ASN A 271 -11.33 15.15 -7.94
N ILE A 272 -11.50 14.98 -9.24
CA ILE A 272 -10.53 15.44 -10.24
C ILE A 272 -11.04 16.74 -10.83
N ASN A 273 -10.24 17.80 -10.73
CA ASN A 273 -10.43 19.05 -11.45
C ASN A 273 -9.47 19.09 -12.63
N THR A 274 -9.99 19.28 -13.84
CA THR A 274 -9.16 19.43 -15.04
C THR A 274 -9.38 20.78 -15.69
N VAL A 275 -8.30 21.38 -16.17
CA VAL A 275 -8.34 22.51 -17.11
C VAL A 275 -7.56 22.11 -18.35
N ILE A 276 -8.22 22.14 -19.51
CA ILE A 276 -7.63 21.79 -20.80
C ILE A 276 -7.71 23.00 -21.71
N LEU A 277 -6.57 23.44 -22.22
CA LEU A 277 -6.44 24.44 -23.26
C LEU A 277 -6.12 23.72 -24.58
N GLN A 278 -6.91 23.96 -25.61
CA GLN A 278 -6.65 23.39 -26.93
C GLN A 278 -6.74 24.48 -27.98
N ALA A 279 -5.83 24.46 -28.92
CA ALA A 279 -5.85 25.35 -30.07
C ALA A 279 -5.58 24.53 -31.33
N GLY A 280 -6.17 24.93 -32.43
CA GLY A 280 -6.02 24.24 -33.69
C GLY A 280 -6.26 25.12 -34.90
N LEU A 281 -5.87 24.56 -36.02
CA LEU A 281 -5.92 25.17 -37.34
C LEU A 281 -6.59 24.15 -38.24
N ASP A 282 -7.78 24.47 -38.77
CA ASP A 282 -8.50 23.59 -39.69
C ASP A 282 -8.56 24.24 -41.08
N GLY A 283 -8.37 23.42 -42.11
CA GLY A 283 -8.39 23.84 -43.52
C GLY A 283 -9.18 22.86 -44.38
N GLN A 284 -9.89 23.39 -45.36
CA GLN A 284 -10.56 22.61 -46.41
C GLN A 284 -9.54 22.27 -47.50
N PHE A 285 -9.36 20.97 -47.80
CA PHE A 285 -8.38 20.50 -48.78
C PHE A 285 -9.02 20.05 -50.10
N TYR A 286 -10.31 19.73 -50.10
CA TYR A 286 -11.01 19.22 -51.29
C TYR A 286 -12.53 19.43 -51.17
N GLU A 287 -13.18 19.76 -52.28
CA GLU A 287 -14.65 19.87 -52.39
C GLU A 287 -15.12 19.47 -53.79
N ASN A 288 -16.19 18.67 -53.87
CA ASN A 288 -16.88 18.31 -55.11
C ASN A 288 -18.38 18.04 -54.84
N ASP A 289 -19.13 17.72 -55.91
CA ASP A 289 -20.57 17.39 -55.85
C ASP A 289 -20.93 16.19 -54.94
N LYS A 290 -19.93 15.43 -54.47
CA LYS A 290 -20.09 14.26 -53.59
C LYS A 290 -19.68 14.54 -52.14
N GLY A 291 -19.09 15.70 -51.85
CA GLY A 291 -18.72 16.10 -50.49
C GLY A 291 -17.43 16.92 -50.39
N ARG A 292 -17.03 17.16 -49.14
CA ARG A 292 -15.90 18.02 -48.76
C ARG A 292 -14.97 17.31 -47.78
N VAL A 293 -13.66 17.54 -47.90
CA VAL A 293 -12.61 17.06 -46.99
C VAL A 293 -11.98 18.24 -46.26
N ILE A 294 -11.95 18.15 -44.94
CA ILE A 294 -11.31 19.10 -44.03
C ILE A 294 -10.25 18.33 -43.22
N ALA A 295 -9.07 18.92 -43.07
CA ALA A 295 -8.04 18.42 -42.17
C ALA A 295 -7.49 19.56 -41.31
N GLY A 296 -6.86 19.22 -40.19
CA GLY A 296 -6.35 20.22 -39.26
C GLY A 296 -5.25 19.70 -38.35
N LEU A 297 -4.54 20.64 -37.73
CA LEU A 297 -3.57 20.39 -36.69
C LEU A 297 -4.11 20.93 -35.37
N THR A 298 -3.95 20.17 -34.30
CA THR A 298 -4.36 20.60 -32.95
C THR A 298 -3.26 20.35 -31.94
N GLY A 299 -3.07 21.31 -31.05
CA GLY A 299 -2.24 21.18 -29.85
C GLY A 299 -3.11 21.27 -28.61
N GLN A 300 -2.77 20.49 -27.59
CA GLN A 300 -3.48 20.49 -26.31
C GLN A 300 -2.50 20.58 -25.14
N TYR A 301 -2.87 21.36 -24.14
CA TYR A 301 -2.20 21.43 -22.84
C TYR A 301 -3.26 21.24 -21.76
N GLY A 302 -3.04 20.30 -20.85
CA GLY A 302 -3.98 20.01 -19.78
C GLY A 302 -3.27 19.92 -18.44
N ASN A 303 -3.92 20.43 -17.39
CA ASN A 303 -3.53 20.20 -16.02
C ASN A 303 -4.68 19.52 -15.29
N ALA A 304 -4.37 18.49 -14.50
CA ALA A 304 -5.31 17.80 -13.63
C ALA A 304 -4.79 17.83 -12.20
N HIS A 305 -5.68 18.13 -11.26
CA HIS A 305 -5.40 18.05 -9.83
C HIS A 305 -6.51 17.23 -9.16
N SER A 306 -6.12 16.35 -8.23
CA SER A 306 -7.02 15.42 -7.55
C SER A 306 -6.87 15.45 -6.04
#